data_AF-A0A2V8WQH2-F1
#
_entry.id   AF-A0A2V8WQH2-F1
#
_cell.length_a   1.000
_cell.length_b   1.000
_cell.length_c   1.000
_cell.angle_alpha   90.00
_cell.angle_beta   90.00
_cell.angle_gamma   90.00
#
_symmetry.space_group_name_H-M   'P 1'
#
loop_
_entity.id
_entity.type
_entity.pdbx_description
1 polymer ?
#
loop_
_entity_poly.entity_id
_entity_poly.type
_entity_poly.pdbx_seq_one_letter_code
_entity_poly.pdbx_strand_id
1 'polypeptide(L)'
;MKSASKPVSKSFKATLERMPSNLGWVIVRIPLDVPKVWGTRGMLKVKGEINGFAFRTSLFPTGKGYHYLLVNKRMQAGAAARPGSVAQFRLEPDMEKRVATVPAELQRILNEDRSLRRWFDQLNYSTCKWITDRVVQVKSAEARVRRAEQAAEQLMATMEAERELPPILKLAFAREPRALAGWQRMSPTHRRGNLLAIFYYRTPEARDRRIAKIIEDALTFAERKPRGKK
;
A
#
# COMPACT_ATOMS: atom_id res chain seq x y z
N MET A 1 -8.50 -23.51 -23.84
CA MET A 1 -7.98 -22.29 -23.18
C MET A 1 -8.85 -21.12 -23.61
N LYS A 2 -9.64 -20.51 -22.71
CA LYS A 2 -10.45 -19.33 -23.08
C LYS A 2 -9.50 -18.16 -23.30
N SER A 3 -9.53 -17.55 -24.48
CA SER A 3 -8.79 -16.33 -24.77
C SER A 3 -9.18 -15.27 -23.75
N ALA A 4 -8.20 -14.65 -23.09
CA ALA A 4 -8.45 -13.48 -22.26
C ALA A 4 -8.94 -12.38 -23.20
N SER A 5 -10.24 -12.05 -23.15
CA SER A 5 -10.77 -10.94 -23.95
C SER A 5 -10.02 -9.66 -23.57
N LYS A 6 -9.73 -8.80 -24.55
CA LYS A 6 -9.06 -7.53 -24.29
C LYS A 6 -9.85 -6.76 -23.21
N PRO A 7 -9.19 -6.25 -22.17
CA PRO A 7 -9.88 -5.52 -21.11
C PRO A 7 -10.66 -4.35 -21.71
N VAL A 8 -11.98 -4.32 -21.47
CA VAL A 8 -12.86 -3.30 -22.04
C VAL A 8 -12.55 -1.96 -21.40
N SER A 9 -11.98 -1.04 -22.17
CA SER A 9 -11.74 0.34 -21.75
C SER A 9 -13.05 1.12 -21.62
N LYS A 10 -13.15 1.95 -20.59
CA LYS A 10 -14.32 2.81 -20.32
C LYS A 10 -13.87 4.24 -20.09
N SER A 11 -14.57 5.18 -20.71
CA SER A 11 -14.34 6.61 -20.53
C SER A 11 -15.55 7.27 -19.87
N PHE A 12 -15.30 8.19 -18.95
CA PHE A 12 -16.34 8.95 -18.25
C PHE A 12 -15.78 10.25 -17.69
N LYS A 13 -16.67 11.16 -17.29
CA LYS A 13 -16.31 12.36 -16.52
C LYS A 13 -16.71 12.15 -15.07
N ALA A 14 -15.86 12.60 -14.14
CA ALA A 14 -16.14 12.52 -12.71
C ALA A 14 -15.57 13.73 -11.97
N THR A 15 -16.28 14.16 -10.94
CA THR A 15 -15.83 15.25 -10.05
C THR A 15 -14.86 14.72 -9.02
N LEU A 16 -13.73 15.42 -8.85
CA LEU A 16 -12.77 15.13 -7.78
C LEU A 16 -13.35 15.63 -6.46
N GLU A 17 -13.50 14.74 -5.49
CA GLU A 17 -14.06 15.04 -4.17
C GLU A 17 -13.00 14.85 -3.09
N ARG A 18 -13.10 15.61 -1.99
CA ARG A 18 -12.38 15.26 -0.76
C ARG A 18 -13.18 14.19 -0.04
N MET A 19 -12.53 13.07 0.24
CA MET A 19 -13.12 12.01 1.06
C MET A 19 -13.26 12.53 2.50
N PRO A 20 -14.44 12.41 3.12
CA PRO A 20 -14.65 12.77 4.52
C PRO A 20 -13.90 11.78 5.42
N SER A 21 -12.61 12.06 5.59
CA SER A 21 -11.67 11.27 6.37
C SER A 21 -10.57 12.19 6.89
N ASN A 22 -9.97 11.84 8.02
CA ASN A 22 -8.89 12.61 8.63
C ASN A 22 -7.63 12.70 7.72
N LEU A 23 -7.58 11.88 6.66
CA LEU A 23 -6.44 11.81 5.74
C LEU A 23 -6.55 12.78 4.56
N GLY A 24 -7.68 13.48 4.42
CA GLY A 24 -7.86 14.51 3.39
C GLY A 24 -7.69 14.00 1.95
N TRP A 25 -7.98 12.72 1.71
CA TRP A 25 -7.78 12.08 0.41
C TRP A 25 -8.66 12.70 -0.67
N VAL A 26 -8.11 12.86 -1.86
CA VAL A 26 -8.87 13.26 -3.06
C VAL A 26 -9.25 12.00 -3.82
N ILE A 27 -10.54 11.85 -4.11
CA ILE A 27 -11.10 10.67 -4.76
C ILE A 27 -11.96 11.06 -5.95
N VAL A 28 -12.25 10.08 -6.81
CA VAL A 28 -13.40 10.10 -7.71
C VAL A 28 -14.25 8.86 -7.47
N ARG A 29 -15.56 9.03 -7.46
CA ARG A 29 -16.51 7.92 -7.46
C ARG A 29 -16.64 7.41 -8.89
N ILE A 30 -16.57 6.09 -9.07
CA ILE A 30 -16.65 5.49 -10.41
C ILE A 30 -18.12 5.41 -10.82
N PRO A 31 -18.57 6.11 -11.88
CA PRO A 31 -19.97 6.15 -12.31
C PRO A 31 -20.35 4.90 -13.13
N LEU A 32 -19.71 3.76 -12.86
CA LEU A 32 -19.88 2.50 -13.58
C LEU A 32 -20.05 1.37 -12.57
N ASP A 33 -20.90 0.40 -12.92
CA ASP A 33 -21.01 -0.85 -12.19
C ASP A 33 -19.77 -1.72 -12.50
N VAL A 34 -18.71 -1.54 -11.71
CA VAL A 34 -17.43 -2.28 -11.85
C VAL A 34 -17.63 -3.81 -11.82
N PRO A 35 -18.44 -4.39 -10.93
CA PRO A 35 -18.79 -5.81 -10.98
C PRO A 35 -19.40 -6.25 -12.32
N LYS A 36 -20.35 -5.49 -12.87
CA LYS A 36 -20.99 -5.80 -14.15
C LYS A 36 -20.06 -5.62 -15.34
N VAL A 37 -19.19 -4.61 -15.29
CA VAL A 37 -18.31 -4.23 -16.41
C VAL A 37 -17.01 -5.04 -16.44
N TRP A 38 -16.40 -5.28 -15.28
CA TRP A 38 -15.07 -5.89 -15.15
C TRP A 38 -15.04 -7.12 -14.24
N GLY A 39 -16.19 -7.61 -13.78
CA GLY A 39 -16.32 -8.93 -13.14
C GLY A 39 -15.81 -9.03 -11.70
N THR A 40 -15.51 -7.91 -11.03
CA THR A 40 -15.01 -7.94 -9.65
C THR A 40 -15.74 -6.99 -8.73
N ARG A 41 -16.09 -7.50 -7.54
CA ARG A 41 -16.61 -6.71 -6.41
C ARG A 41 -15.50 -6.19 -5.50
N GLY A 42 -14.30 -6.75 -5.61
CA GLY A 42 -13.16 -6.42 -4.77
C GLY A 42 -12.37 -5.22 -5.30
N MET A 43 -11.17 -5.05 -4.75
CA MET A 43 -10.19 -4.13 -5.29
C MET A 43 -9.78 -4.56 -6.70
N LEU A 44 -9.74 -3.63 -7.65
CA LEU A 44 -9.37 -3.88 -9.05
C LEU A 44 -8.18 -3.03 -9.45
N LYS A 45 -7.11 -3.63 -9.96
CA LYS A 45 -6.01 -2.88 -10.55
C LYS A 45 -6.46 -2.31 -11.90
N VAL A 46 -6.18 -1.03 -12.12
CA VAL A 46 -6.53 -0.34 -13.37
C VAL A 46 -5.36 0.48 -13.90
N LYS A 47 -5.36 0.68 -15.20
CA LYS A 47 -4.49 1.63 -15.90
C LYS A 47 -5.35 2.53 -16.80
N GLY A 48 -4.84 3.70 -17.13
CA GLY A 48 -5.65 4.69 -17.80
C GLY A 48 -5.06 6.09 -17.78
N GLU A 49 -5.91 7.06 -18.06
CA GLU A 49 -5.55 8.47 -18.16
C GLU A 49 -6.58 9.35 -17.46
N ILE A 50 -6.11 10.47 -16.89
CA ILE A 50 -6.93 11.56 -16.36
C ILE A 50 -6.55 12.84 -17.12
N ASN A 51 -7.47 13.43 -17.88
CA ASN A 51 -7.21 14.56 -18.79
C ASN A 51 -5.95 14.33 -19.67
N GLY A 52 -5.75 13.12 -20.18
CA GLY A 52 -4.57 12.74 -20.97
C GLY A 52 -3.31 12.39 -20.16
N PHE A 53 -3.29 12.59 -18.83
CA PHE A 53 -2.17 12.16 -18.00
C PHE A 53 -2.28 10.68 -17.63
N ALA A 54 -1.35 9.88 -18.12
CA ALA A 54 -1.32 8.43 -17.89
C ALA A 54 -1.01 8.05 -16.43
N PHE A 55 -1.70 7.03 -15.93
CA PHE A 55 -1.48 6.47 -14.60
C PHE A 55 -1.80 4.97 -14.51
N ARG A 56 -1.30 4.36 -13.43
CA ARG A 56 -1.64 3.00 -13.01
C ARG A 56 -1.97 3.04 -11.51
N THR A 57 -3.15 2.54 -11.14
CA THR A 57 -3.63 2.59 -9.75
C THR A 57 -4.58 1.42 -9.47
N SER A 58 -5.39 1.52 -8.42
CA SER A 58 -6.44 0.56 -8.08
C SER A 58 -7.76 1.28 -7.81
N LEU A 59 -8.85 0.59 -8.10
CA LEU A 59 -10.20 0.91 -7.65
C LEU A 59 -10.46 0.22 -6.32
N PHE A 60 -11.05 0.95 -5.38
CA PHE A 60 -11.35 0.49 -4.04
C PHE A 60 -12.87 0.35 -3.86
N PRO A 61 -13.35 -0.79 -3.33
CA PRO A 61 -14.76 -0.96 -3.02
C PRO A 61 -15.14 -0.18 -1.74
N THR A 62 -16.36 0.35 -1.67
CA THR A 62 -16.88 1.03 -0.47
C THR A 62 -17.73 0.14 0.44
N GLY A 63 -17.90 -1.14 0.10
CA GLY A 63 -18.84 -2.04 0.76
C GLY A 63 -20.31 -1.75 0.45
N LYS A 64 -20.65 -0.56 -0.07
CA LYS A 64 -21.98 -0.12 -0.49
C LYS A 64 -22.29 -0.39 -1.97
N GLY A 65 -21.50 -1.25 -2.62
CA GLY A 65 -21.70 -1.65 -4.01
C GLY A 65 -21.10 -0.75 -5.08
N TYR A 66 -20.40 0.33 -4.71
CA TYR A 66 -19.68 1.18 -5.66
C TYR A 66 -18.17 1.21 -5.38
N HIS A 67 -17.42 1.65 -6.40
CA HIS A 67 -15.97 1.80 -6.33
C HIS A 67 -15.57 3.27 -6.37
N TYR A 68 -14.41 3.56 -5.79
CA TYR A 68 -13.75 4.86 -5.90
C TYR A 68 -12.29 4.68 -6.29
N LEU A 69 -11.69 5.73 -6.85
CA LEU A 69 -10.29 5.81 -7.19
C LEU A 69 -9.64 6.95 -6.40
N LEU A 70 -8.49 6.69 -5.79
CA LEU A 70 -7.67 7.72 -5.16
C LEU A 70 -6.88 8.49 -6.22
N VAL A 71 -7.07 9.80 -6.28
CA VAL A 71 -6.35 10.70 -7.18
C VAL A 71 -5.20 11.33 -6.39
N ASN A 72 -4.01 10.73 -6.47
CA ASN A 72 -2.84 11.22 -5.76
C ASN A 72 -2.35 12.58 -6.29
N LYS A 73 -1.41 13.22 -5.58
CA LYS A 73 -0.89 14.55 -5.96
C LYS A 73 -0.22 14.58 -7.33
N ARG A 74 0.44 13.50 -7.75
CA ARG A 74 1.04 13.40 -9.08
C ARG A 74 -0.03 13.39 -10.17
N MET A 75 -1.13 12.67 -9.96
CA MET A 75 -2.27 12.65 -10.89
C MET A 75 -2.95 14.02 -10.94
N GLN A 76 -3.17 14.67 -9.79
CA GLN A 76 -3.73 16.03 -9.71
C GLN A 76 -2.88 17.03 -10.51
N ALA A 77 -1.56 17.05 -10.26
CA ALA A 77 -0.64 17.95 -10.95
C ALA A 77 -0.55 17.66 -12.45
N GLY A 78 -0.39 16.39 -12.83
CA GLY A 78 -0.26 15.98 -14.23
C GLY A 78 -1.51 16.20 -15.06
N ALA A 79 -2.69 16.12 -14.44
CA ALA A 79 -3.97 16.32 -15.11
C ALA A 79 -4.54 17.75 -14.98
N ALA A 80 -3.80 18.66 -14.33
CA ALA A 80 -4.28 19.99 -13.93
C ALA A 80 -5.66 19.93 -13.21
N ALA A 81 -5.86 18.91 -12.38
CA ALA A 81 -7.13 18.62 -11.72
C ALA A 81 -7.05 18.89 -10.22
N ARG A 82 -8.10 19.50 -9.66
CA ARG A 82 -8.22 19.84 -8.24
C ARG A 82 -9.56 19.37 -7.65
N PRO A 83 -9.68 19.21 -6.33
CA PRO A 83 -10.98 18.96 -5.71
C PRO A 83 -12.01 20.00 -6.16
N GLY A 84 -13.22 19.55 -6.49
CA GLY A 84 -14.31 20.34 -7.07
C GLY A 84 -14.31 20.39 -8.60
N SER A 85 -13.18 20.09 -9.26
CA SER A 85 -13.13 20.06 -10.73
C SER A 85 -13.63 18.74 -11.31
N VAL A 86 -14.21 18.80 -12.51
CA VAL A 86 -14.54 17.63 -13.33
C VAL A 86 -13.33 17.27 -14.17
N ALA A 87 -12.92 16.00 -14.15
CA ALA A 87 -11.88 15.47 -15.02
C ALA A 87 -12.42 14.33 -15.90
N GLN A 88 -11.82 14.18 -17.07
CA GLN A 88 -12.09 13.07 -17.98
C GLN A 88 -11.18 11.89 -17.65
N PHE A 89 -11.78 10.73 -17.41
CA PHE A 89 -11.08 9.50 -17.14
C PHE A 89 -11.27 8.52 -18.29
N ARG A 90 -10.21 7.77 -18.60
CA ARG A 90 -10.24 6.55 -19.40
C ARG A 90 -9.59 5.46 -18.56
N LEU A 91 -10.29 4.35 -18.31
CA LEU A 91 -9.85 3.27 -17.43
C LEU A 91 -10.03 1.91 -18.08
N GLU A 92 -9.10 0.99 -17.81
CA GLU A 92 -9.23 -0.42 -18.13
C GLU A 92 -8.55 -1.30 -17.04
N PRO A 93 -8.99 -2.56 -16.86
CA PRO A 93 -8.33 -3.51 -16.00
C PRO A 93 -6.85 -3.69 -16.35
N ASP A 94 -6.00 -3.54 -15.35
CA ASP A 94 -4.55 -3.72 -15.47
C ASP A 94 -4.18 -5.16 -15.15
N MET A 95 -4.09 -5.98 -16.20
CA MET A 95 -3.72 -7.40 -16.12
C MET A 95 -2.20 -7.63 -16.17
N GLU A 96 -1.41 -6.58 -16.33
CA GLU A 96 0.04 -6.71 -16.42
C GLU A 96 0.66 -7.00 -15.04
N LYS A 97 1.61 -7.93 -15.00
CA LYS A 97 2.42 -8.19 -13.81
C LYS A 97 3.30 -6.98 -13.53
N ARG A 98 3.04 -6.28 -12.42
CA ARG A 98 3.90 -5.20 -11.94
C ARG A 98 5.11 -5.79 -11.23
N VAL A 99 6.30 -5.44 -11.70
CA VAL A 99 7.58 -5.84 -11.09
C VAL A 99 8.30 -4.58 -10.65
N ALA A 100 8.76 -4.55 -9.39
CA ALA A 100 9.56 -3.44 -8.89
C ALA A 100 11.02 -3.72 -9.26
N THR A 101 11.66 -2.80 -9.98
CA THR A 101 13.08 -2.89 -10.28
C THR A 101 13.87 -2.52 -9.03
N VAL A 102 14.67 -3.47 -8.53
CA VAL A 102 15.55 -3.25 -7.38
C VAL A 102 16.79 -2.47 -7.86
N PRO A 103 17.11 -1.30 -7.27
CA PRO A 103 18.29 -0.54 -7.66
C PRO A 103 19.58 -1.29 -7.27
N ALA A 104 20.65 -1.08 -8.04
CA ALA A 104 21.90 -1.83 -7.90
C ALA A 104 22.50 -1.75 -6.49
N GLU A 105 22.38 -0.60 -5.85
CA GLU A 105 22.85 -0.36 -4.48
C GLU A 105 22.15 -1.26 -3.47
N LEU A 106 20.83 -1.37 -3.54
CA LEU A 106 20.05 -2.26 -2.66
C LEU A 106 20.27 -3.73 -3.04
N GLN A 107 20.44 -4.02 -4.33
CA GLN A 107 20.69 -5.38 -4.80
C GLN A 107 22.01 -5.95 -4.26
N ARG A 108 23.07 -5.14 -4.18
CA ARG A 108 24.35 -5.56 -3.59
C ARG A 108 24.18 -5.99 -2.14
N ILE A 109 23.56 -5.16 -1.31
CA ILE A 109 23.33 -5.45 0.11
C ILE A 109 22.44 -6.69 0.28
N LEU A 110 21.35 -6.82 -0.49
CA LEU A 110 20.50 -8.00 -0.44
C LEU A 110 21.25 -9.29 -0.83
N ASN A 111 22.24 -9.23 -1.72
CA ASN A 111 22.99 -10.40 -2.13
C ASN A 111 24.03 -10.86 -1.09
N GLU A 112 24.39 -10.01 -0.11
CA GLU A 112 25.28 -10.36 0.99
C GLU A 112 24.62 -11.31 1.99
N ASP A 113 23.30 -11.21 2.18
CA ASP A 113 22.51 -12.08 3.06
C ASP A 113 21.41 -12.83 2.29
N ARG A 114 21.63 -14.14 2.08
CA ARG A 114 20.67 -15.03 1.40
C ARG A 114 19.31 -15.11 2.10
N SER A 115 19.27 -15.00 3.42
CA SER A 115 18.03 -15.07 4.21
C SER A 115 17.21 -13.79 4.02
N LEU A 116 17.86 -12.63 4.07
CA LEU A 116 17.25 -11.34 3.80
C LEU A 116 16.73 -11.26 2.36
N ARG A 117 17.51 -11.75 1.38
CA ARG A 117 17.07 -11.81 -0.02
C ARG A 117 15.80 -12.62 -0.20
N ARG A 118 15.76 -13.85 0.36
CA ARG A 118 14.59 -14.73 0.28
C ARG A 118 13.37 -14.09 0.93
N TRP A 119 13.54 -13.40 2.04
CA TRP A 119 12.46 -12.69 2.72
C TRP A 119 11.97 -11.49 1.88
N PHE A 120 12.88 -10.71 1.30
CA PHE A 120 12.54 -9.58 0.41
C PHE A 120 11.74 -10.05 -0.82
N ASP A 121 12.10 -11.18 -1.43
CA ASP A 121 11.42 -11.74 -2.60
C ASP A 121 9.97 -12.18 -2.29
N GLN A 122 9.60 -12.37 -1.02
CA GLN A 122 8.23 -12.67 -0.58
C GLN A 122 7.37 -11.41 -0.37
N LEU A 123 7.96 -10.22 -0.41
CA LEU A 123 7.22 -8.97 -0.25
C LEU A 123 6.30 -8.74 -1.45
N ASN A 124 5.15 -8.11 -1.18
CA ASN A 124 4.24 -7.74 -2.26
C ASN A 124 4.83 -6.57 -3.08
N TYR A 125 4.40 -6.46 -4.34
CA TYR A 125 4.86 -5.41 -5.25
C TYR A 125 4.81 -3.99 -4.65
N SER A 126 3.74 -3.63 -3.93
CA SER A 126 3.60 -2.29 -3.38
C SER A 126 4.65 -1.99 -2.31
N THR A 127 4.96 -2.97 -1.46
CA THR A 127 6.02 -2.86 -0.47
C THR A 127 7.39 -2.77 -1.14
N CYS A 128 7.70 -3.66 -2.09
CA CYS A 128 8.95 -3.60 -2.85
C CYS A 128 9.12 -2.24 -3.53
N LYS A 129 8.08 -1.78 -4.24
CA LYS A 129 8.09 -0.50 -4.94
C LYS A 129 8.31 0.67 -3.98
N TRP A 130 7.65 0.68 -2.83
CA TRP A 130 7.83 1.74 -1.84
C TRP A 130 9.27 1.82 -1.31
N ILE A 131 9.91 0.67 -1.08
CA ILE A 131 11.31 0.60 -0.67
C ILE A 131 12.23 1.09 -1.80
N THR A 132 12.06 0.56 -3.02
CA THR A 132 12.92 0.90 -4.17
C THR A 132 12.77 2.36 -4.56
N ASP A 133 11.55 2.89 -4.57
CA ASP A 133 11.26 4.30 -4.89
C ASP A 133 12.02 5.24 -3.94
N ARG A 134 12.06 4.94 -2.64
CA ARG A 134 12.78 5.76 -1.65
C ARG A 134 14.29 5.81 -1.90
N VAL A 135 14.86 4.74 -2.44
CA VAL A 135 16.28 4.68 -2.80
C VAL A 135 16.53 5.51 -4.05
N VAL A 136 15.73 5.33 -5.12
CA VAL A 136 15.96 6.03 -6.40
C VAL A 136 15.50 7.50 -6.39
N GLN A 137 14.66 7.90 -5.43
CA GLN A 137 14.16 9.27 -5.31
C GLN A 137 15.29 10.29 -5.12
N VAL A 138 16.41 9.90 -4.49
CA VAL A 138 17.57 10.78 -4.33
C VAL A 138 18.46 10.73 -5.57
N LYS A 139 18.95 11.90 -6.01
CA LYS A 139 19.75 12.03 -7.25
C LYS A 139 21.22 11.67 -7.05
N SER A 140 21.79 11.96 -5.88
CA SER A 140 23.21 11.67 -5.58
C SER A 140 23.44 10.16 -5.41
N ALA A 141 24.46 9.63 -6.07
CA ALA A 141 24.86 8.22 -5.96
C ALA A 141 25.20 7.85 -4.51
N GLU A 142 25.95 8.69 -3.81
CA GLU A 142 26.29 8.52 -2.40
C GLU A 142 25.03 8.52 -1.51
N ALA A 143 24.06 9.40 -1.81
CA ALA A 143 22.79 9.41 -1.10
C ALA A 143 21.95 8.14 -1.39
N ARG A 144 22.04 7.56 -2.60
CA ARG A 144 21.38 6.29 -2.93
C ARG A 144 21.95 5.13 -2.13
N VAL A 145 23.28 5.06 -1.98
CA VAL A 145 23.95 4.07 -1.12
C VAL A 145 23.44 4.17 0.31
N ARG A 146 23.48 5.37 0.91
CA ARG A 146 22.93 5.60 2.26
C ARG A 146 21.46 5.19 2.38
N ARG A 147 20.63 5.47 1.38
CA ARG A 147 19.21 5.09 1.39
C ARG A 147 19.01 3.58 1.24
N ALA A 148 19.88 2.91 0.50
CA ALA A 148 19.87 1.46 0.35
C ALA A 148 20.26 0.77 1.67
N GLU A 149 21.29 1.24 2.36
CA GLU A 149 21.69 0.77 3.69
C GLU A 149 20.54 0.92 4.69
N GLN A 150 19.95 2.11 4.77
CA GLN A 150 18.80 2.38 5.64
C GLN A 150 17.58 1.53 5.31
N ALA A 151 17.38 1.20 4.03
CA ALA A 151 16.33 0.28 3.63
C ALA A 151 16.66 -1.15 4.08
N ALA A 152 17.90 -1.61 3.90
CA ALA A 152 18.33 -2.94 4.31
C ALA A 152 18.23 -3.12 5.84
N GLU A 153 18.69 -2.16 6.63
CA GLU A 153 18.52 -2.13 8.10
C GLU A 153 17.05 -2.28 8.49
N GLN A 154 16.16 -1.49 7.86
CA GLN A 154 14.72 -1.56 8.11
C GLN A 154 14.15 -2.95 7.79
N LEU A 155 14.58 -3.56 6.69
CA LEU A 155 14.12 -4.87 6.26
C LEU A 155 14.61 -5.98 7.19
N MET A 156 15.87 -5.93 7.60
CA MET A 156 16.47 -6.88 8.53
C MET A 156 15.76 -6.83 9.90
N ALA A 157 15.60 -5.62 10.46
CA ALA A 157 14.88 -5.43 11.72
C ALA A 157 13.42 -5.91 11.62
N THR A 158 12.76 -5.74 10.47
CA THR A 158 11.40 -6.27 10.25
C THR A 158 11.38 -7.80 10.19
N MET A 159 12.34 -8.40 9.47
CA MET A 159 12.45 -9.85 9.33
C MET A 159 12.67 -10.52 10.69
N GLU A 160 13.51 -9.93 11.54
CA GLU A 160 13.73 -10.37 12.92
C GLU A 160 12.46 -10.16 13.76
N ALA A 161 11.82 -8.99 13.63
CA ALA A 161 10.62 -8.66 14.38
C ALA A 161 9.40 -9.55 14.09
N GLU A 162 9.38 -10.22 12.93
CA GLU A 162 8.38 -11.24 12.62
C GLU A 162 8.56 -12.52 13.43
N ARG A 163 9.80 -12.84 13.83
CA ARG A 163 10.12 -13.98 14.71
C ARG A 163 9.92 -13.59 16.16
N GLU A 164 10.41 -12.41 16.54
CA GLU A 164 10.36 -11.90 17.90
C GLU A 164 9.97 -10.43 17.93
N LEU A 165 8.82 -10.10 18.51
CA LEU A 165 8.35 -8.72 18.55
C LEU A 165 9.35 -7.78 19.26
N PRO A 166 9.53 -6.55 18.77
CA PRO A 166 10.46 -5.60 19.40
C PRO A 166 10.01 -5.29 20.84
N PRO A 167 10.95 -5.05 21.79
CA PRO A 167 10.63 -4.84 23.20
C PRO A 167 9.54 -3.77 23.45
N ILE A 168 9.58 -2.69 22.68
CA ILE A 168 8.61 -1.60 22.79
C ILE A 168 7.17 -2.05 22.45
N LEU A 169 7.02 -2.97 21.50
CA LEU A 169 5.72 -3.51 21.11
C LEU A 169 5.27 -4.62 22.08
N LYS A 170 6.20 -5.44 22.59
CA LYS A 170 5.92 -6.40 23.67
C LYS A 170 5.37 -5.70 24.91
N LEU A 171 6.00 -4.59 25.33
CA LEU A 171 5.55 -3.79 26.46
C LEU A 171 4.16 -3.20 26.22
N ALA A 172 3.90 -2.69 25.02
CA ALA A 172 2.59 -2.15 24.66
C ALA A 172 1.49 -3.23 24.73
N PHE A 173 1.77 -4.46 24.25
CA PHE A 173 0.83 -5.58 24.36
C PHE A 173 0.69 -6.14 25.77
N ALA A 174 1.73 -6.06 26.60
CA ALA A 174 1.62 -6.42 28.02
C ALA A 174 0.68 -5.48 28.77
N ARG A 175 0.66 -4.19 28.41
CA ARG A 175 -0.27 -3.19 28.96
C ARG A 175 -1.70 -3.37 28.46
N GLU A 176 -1.88 -3.89 27.24
CA GLU A 176 -3.20 -4.12 26.63
C GLU A 176 -3.30 -5.52 26.00
N PRO A 177 -3.59 -6.56 26.80
CA PRO A 177 -3.63 -7.95 26.32
C PRO A 177 -4.70 -8.20 25.24
N ARG A 178 -5.79 -7.41 25.20
CA ARG A 178 -6.81 -7.54 24.14
C ARG A 178 -6.24 -7.16 22.77
N ALA A 179 -5.34 -6.17 22.74
CA ALA A 179 -4.65 -5.80 21.51
C ALA A 179 -3.74 -6.93 21.01
N LEU A 180 -3.12 -7.72 21.90
CA LEU A 180 -2.35 -8.89 21.50
C LEU A 180 -3.21 -9.95 20.79
N ALA A 181 -4.40 -10.24 21.31
CA ALA A 181 -5.34 -11.16 20.67
C ALA A 181 -5.78 -10.64 19.28
N GLY A 182 -6.02 -9.34 19.16
CA GLY A 182 -6.30 -8.69 17.89
C GLY A 182 -5.15 -8.76 16.90
N TRP A 183 -3.91 -8.56 17.37
CA TRP A 183 -2.69 -8.71 16.58
C TRP A 183 -2.55 -10.13 16.02
N GLN A 184 -2.79 -11.16 16.84
CA GLN A 184 -2.74 -12.55 16.41
C GLN A 184 -3.79 -12.89 15.34
N ARG A 185 -4.92 -12.18 15.30
CA ARG A 185 -5.94 -12.31 14.25
C ARG A 185 -5.60 -11.59 12.94
N MET A 186 -4.61 -10.69 12.94
CA MET A 186 -4.17 -10.02 11.71
C MET A 186 -3.45 -10.99 10.77
N SER A 187 -3.67 -10.82 9.46
CA SER A 187 -2.90 -11.59 8.48
C SER A 187 -1.40 -11.30 8.58
N PRO A 188 -0.51 -12.23 8.20
CA PRO A 188 0.93 -12.02 8.21
C PRO A 188 1.35 -10.73 7.48
N THR A 189 0.73 -10.43 6.33
CA THR A 189 0.98 -9.20 5.56
C THR A 189 0.64 -7.93 6.33
N HIS A 190 -0.44 -7.91 7.11
CA HIS A 190 -0.81 -6.74 7.93
C HIS A 190 0.19 -6.54 9.08
N ARG A 191 0.55 -7.62 9.78
CA ARG A 191 1.56 -7.58 10.85
C ARG A 191 2.91 -7.08 10.33
N ARG A 192 3.36 -7.62 9.20
CA ARG A 192 4.58 -7.16 8.51
C ARG A 192 4.53 -5.68 8.16
N GLY A 193 3.42 -5.19 7.61
CA GLY A 193 3.24 -3.77 7.31
C GLY A 193 3.36 -2.88 8.54
N ASN A 194 2.82 -3.34 9.69
CA ASN A 194 2.97 -2.65 10.97
C ASN A 194 4.43 -2.61 11.44
N LEU A 195 5.16 -3.73 11.35
CA LEU A 195 6.57 -3.81 11.73
C LEU A 195 7.45 -2.94 10.83
N LEU A 196 7.26 -3.00 9.50
CA LEU A 196 7.94 -2.12 8.54
C LEU A 196 7.76 -0.65 8.92
N ALA A 197 6.54 -0.26 9.31
CA ALA A 197 6.26 1.12 9.69
C ALA A 197 6.95 1.54 11.00
N ILE A 198 7.09 0.66 11.98
CA ILE A 198 7.85 0.95 13.22
C ILE A 198 9.30 1.29 12.86
N PHE A 199 9.96 0.44 12.07
CA PHE A 199 11.38 0.62 11.72
C PHE A 199 11.62 1.71 10.66
N TYR A 200 10.56 2.15 9.97
CA TYR A 200 10.64 3.28 9.06
C TYR A 200 10.85 4.61 9.80
N TYR A 201 10.11 4.83 10.89
CA TYR A 201 10.21 6.05 11.67
C TYR A 201 11.46 6.02 12.55
N ARG A 202 12.21 7.12 12.55
CA ARG A 202 13.48 7.22 13.30
C ARG A 202 13.34 7.87 14.66
N THR A 203 12.48 8.88 14.78
CA THR A 203 12.34 9.60 16.05
C THR A 203 11.49 8.78 17.02
N PRO A 204 11.81 8.81 18.33
CA PRO A 204 11.01 8.12 19.35
C PRO A 204 9.52 8.49 19.29
N GLU A 205 9.21 9.78 19.13
CA GLU A 205 7.83 10.30 19.14
C GLU A 205 7.04 9.80 17.92
N ALA A 206 7.69 9.64 16.77
CA ALA A 206 7.06 9.07 15.58
C ALA A 206 6.81 7.56 15.75
N ARG A 207 7.74 6.84 16.40
CA ARG A 207 7.56 5.43 16.75
C ARG A 207 6.43 5.23 17.76
N ASP A 208 6.35 6.05 18.78
CA ASP A 208 5.29 5.97 19.80
C ASP A 208 3.91 6.19 19.19
N ARG A 209 3.77 7.20 18.33
CA ARG A 209 2.52 7.41 17.57
C ARG A 209 2.20 6.21 16.67
N ARG A 210 3.21 5.58 16.07
CA ARG A 210 3.00 4.39 15.25
C ARG A 210 2.53 3.20 16.09
N ILE A 211 3.10 3.03 17.29
CA ILE A 211 2.73 1.94 18.21
C ILE A 211 1.32 2.15 18.73
N ALA A 212 0.96 3.36 19.17
CA ALA A 212 -0.40 3.69 19.56
C ALA A 212 -1.41 3.32 18.45
N LYS A 213 -1.07 3.63 17.19
CA LYS A 213 -1.91 3.25 16.05
C LYS A 213 -2.01 1.73 15.85
N ILE A 214 -0.91 1.00 16.07
CA ILE A 214 -0.92 -0.47 15.99
C ILE A 214 -1.83 -1.07 17.06
N ILE A 215 -1.81 -0.53 18.29
CA ILE A 215 -2.70 -0.98 19.37
C ILE A 215 -4.16 -0.72 19.02
N GLU A 216 -4.51 0.48 18.54
CA GLU A 216 -5.87 0.83 18.09
C GLU A 216 -6.37 -0.10 16.97
N ASP A 217 -5.54 -0.32 15.96
CA ASP A 217 -5.85 -1.21 14.85
C ASP A 217 -6.01 -2.65 15.37
N ALA A 218 -5.16 -3.10 16.29
CA ALA A 218 -5.24 -4.43 16.88
C ALA A 218 -6.53 -4.62 17.70
N LEU A 219 -6.92 -3.65 18.52
CA LEU A 219 -8.20 -3.68 19.24
C LEU A 219 -9.39 -3.79 18.28
N THR A 220 -9.36 -3.04 17.16
CA THR A 220 -10.39 -3.15 16.12
C THR A 220 -10.47 -4.58 15.55
N PHE A 221 -9.34 -5.26 15.37
CA PHE A 221 -9.31 -6.67 14.93
C PHE A 221 -9.77 -7.65 16.02
N ALA A 222 -9.58 -7.34 17.30
CA ALA A 222 -10.09 -8.14 18.40
C ALA A 222 -11.63 -8.09 18.47
N GLU A 223 -12.24 -6.94 18.15
CA GLU A 223 -13.69 -6.72 18.18
C GLU A 223 -14.42 -7.27 16.95
N ARG A 224 -13.71 -7.46 15.82
CA ARG A 224 -14.30 -8.06 14.63
C ARG A 224 -14.74 -9.50 14.92
N LYS A 225 -16.05 -9.77 14.81
CA LYS A 225 -16.58 -11.14 14.78
C LYS A 225 -15.84 -11.95 13.71
N PRO A 226 -15.45 -13.21 13.98
CA PRO A 226 -14.80 -14.05 12.98
C PRO A 226 -15.70 -14.09 11.75
N ARG A 227 -15.13 -13.80 10.56
CA ARG A 227 -15.85 -14.01 9.30
C ARG A 227 -16.18 -15.49 9.24
N GLY A 228 -17.46 -15.84 9.43
CA GLY A 228 -17.94 -17.18 9.19
C GLY A 228 -17.54 -17.59 7.78
N LYS A 229 -16.90 -18.75 7.66
CA LYS A 229 -16.68 -19.40 6.37
C LYS A 229 -18.07 -19.59 5.74
N LYS A 230 -18.33 -18.85 4.67
CA LYS A 230 -19.29 -19.27 3.64
C LYS A 230 -18.48 -19.88 2.51
#